data_AF-A0A6N9AEI7-F1
#
_entry.id   AF-A0A6N9AEI7-F1
#
_cell.length_a   1.000
_cell.length_b   1.000
_cell.length_c   1.000
_cell.angle_alpha   90.00
_cell.angle_beta   90.00
_cell.angle_gamma   90.00
#
_symmetry.space_group_name_H-M   'P 1'
#
loop_
_entity.id
_entity.type
_entity.pdbx_description
1 polymer ?
#
loop_
_entity_poly.entity_id
_entity_poly.type
_entity_poly.pdbx_seq_one_letter_code
_entity_poly.pdbx_strand_id
1 'polypeptide(L)'
;MHSDGSGSRPPALLPIEEVLRIGDEAAGDTVFFAFIEDVAVNSRGKIFIQESQPTAIRAFDSDGSYLADVGAVGNGPGEYSDQLFGGVLTGPADSVYVFDGWRKRHLSIYGPDQFEFVRSVTIPPYPVEEGNREENLVMLGAAKDGFVVQLRLVSSELLITAHRETSEVIRMVNLDGSYGPIVARGPGYEGVVALRELPQIGLKVPFPDGIPFGRSMNWGLGSDGMLFSGWNDSINVAVMSINTPEELHISLTHDPIPVSDADMEDWLSYYGPEMRAKFNERGLHTTKPAYEELLVDDNNRVWLELSATQDSTDVEWIIMDLNSRVVGKVILPFGARLKAIRGGRVYAIEKKGGAPTVAVYELEV
;
A
#
# COMPACT_ATOMS: atom_id res chain seq x y z
N MET A 1 33.12 26.39 29.91
CA MET A 1 31.84 26.62 29.22
C MET A 1 31.91 25.87 27.91
N HIS A 2 31.44 24.62 27.90
CA HIS A 2 31.27 23.86 26.67
C HIS A 2 29.90 24.23 26.11
N SER A 3 29.88 24.70 24.88
CA SER A 3 28.67 24.99 24.12
C SER A 3 28.12 23.67 23.56
N ASP A 4 26.96 23.26 24.06
CA ASP A 4 26.13 22.24 23.42
C ASP A 4 25.61 22.79 22.09
N GLY A 5 26.22 22.31 21.01
CA GLY A 5 25.82 22.56 19.63
C GLY A 5 25.23 21.31 19.01
N SER A 6 24.11 20.81 19.55
CA SER A 6 23.26 19.83 18.88
C SER A 6 21.81 20.32 18.80
N GLY A 7 21.64 21.60 18.44
CA GLY A 7 20.37 22.07 17.93
C GLY A 7 20.24 21.65 16.48
N SER A 8 19.90 20.38 16.20
CA SER A 8 19.40 20.03 14.88
C SER A 8 18.17 20.90 14.64
N ARG A 9 18.25 21.79 13.64
CA ARG A 9 17.09 22.57 13.19
C ARG A 9 15.93 21.57 12.98
N PRO A 10 14.72 21.84 13.50
CA PRO A 10 13.59 20.96 13.25
C PRO A 10 13.47 20.75 11.73
N PRO A 11 13.11 19.54 11.27
CA PRO A 11 13.00 19.25 9.85
C PRO A 11 12.11 20.29 9.18
N ALA A 12 12.54 20.80 8.02
CA ALA A 12 11.75 21.80 7.31
C ALA A 12 10.41 21.17 6.88
N LEU A 13 9.32 21.86 7.19
CA LEU A 13 8.06 21.62 6.50
C LEU A 13 8.31 21.92 5.02
N LEU A 14 8.10 20.92 4.18
CA LEU A 14 8.12 21.07 2.73
C LEU A 14 6.70 21.45 2.31
N PRO A 15 6.47 22.70 1.88
CA PRO A 15 5.17 23.06 1.35
C PRO A 15 4.90 22.23 0.08
N ILE A 16 3.64 21.86 -0.06
CA ILE A 16 3.13 21.16 -1.24
C ILE A 16 2.04 22.03 -1.88
N GLU A 17 2.09 22.16 -3.19
CA GLU A 17 1.07 22.86 -3.98
C GLU A 17 0.27 21.85 -4.79
N GLU A 18 -1.07 21.91 -4.73
CA GLU A 18 -1.91 21.13 -5.63
C GLU A 18 -1.81 21.70 -7.04
N VAL A 19 -1.19 20.94 -7.94
CA VAL A 19 -0.93 21.36 -9.32
C VAL A 19 -1.90 20.74 -10.32
N LEU A 20 -2.57 19.64 -9.94
CA LEU A 20 -3.55 18.96 -10.78
C LEU A 20 -4.55 18.19 -9.90
N ARG A 21 -5.80 18.16 -10.35
CA ARG A 21 -6.82 17.25 -9.85
C ARG A 21 -7.55 16.60 -11.02
N ILE A 22 -7.76 15.29 -10.93
CA ILE A 22 -8.48 14.50 -11.94
C ILE A 22 -9.75 13.94 -11.31
N GLY A 23 -10.88 14.11 -11.98
CA GLY A 23 -12.20 13.67 -11.53
C GLY A 23 -13.04 14.78 -10.90
N ASP A 24 -12.66 16.05 -11.05
CA ASP A 24 -13.34 17.19 -10.43
C ASP A 24 -14.28 17.92 -11.40
N GLU A 25 -15.59 17.75 -11.17
CA GLU A 25 -16.63 18.37 -12.00
C GLU A 25 -16.53 19.91 -11.98
N ALA A 26 -16.16 20.49 -10.84
CA ALA A 26 -16.03 21.94 -10.70
C ALA A 26 -14.84 22.51 -11.48
N ALA A 27 -13.84 21.67 -11.77
CA ALA A 27 -12.69 22.02 -12.61
C ALA A 27 -12.99 21.88 -14.12
N GLY A 28 -14.16 21.35 -14.50
CA GLY A 28 -14.56 21.13 -15.88
C GLY A 28 -14.10 19.80 -16.46
N ASP A 29 -13.75 18.83 -15.61
CA ASP A 29 -13.35 17.49 -16.04
C ASP A 29 -14.49 16.77 -16.76
N THR A 30 -14.12 15.84 -17.65
CA THR A 30 -15.08 15.03 -18.43
C THR A 30 -15.07 13.56 -18.02
N VAL A 31 -14.15 13.16 -17.13
CA VAL A 31 -14.03 11.81 -16.60
C VAL A 31 -14.28 11.87 -15.09
N PHE A 32 -15.15 11.01 -14.60
CA PHE A 32 -15.54 10.93 -13.19
C PHE A 32 -15.40 9.49 -12.70
N PHE A 33 -15.14 9.35 -11.41
CA PHE A 33 -14.90 8.05 -10.78
C PHE A 33 -15.98 7.73 -9.75
N ALA A 34 -16.46 6.49 -9.77
CA ALA A 34 -17.33 5.98 -8.70
C ALA A 34 -16.52 5.54 -7.47
N PHE A 35 -15.45 4.78 -7.71
CA PHE A 35 -14.54 4.31 -6.67
C PHE A 35 -13.13 4.11 -7.24
N ILE A 36 -12.14 4.78 -6.64
CA ILE A 36 -10.74 4.63 -7.02
C ILE A 36 -10.06 3.65 -6.05
N GLU A 37 -9.60 2.52 -6.58
CA GLU A 37 -8.87 1.49 -5.84
C GLU A 37 -7.39 1.85 -5.72
N ASP A 38 -6.79 2.23 -6.85
CA ASP A 38 -5.34 2.35 -6.98
C ASP A 38 -4.93 3.39 -8.02
N VAL A 39 -3.71 3.93 -7.85
CA VAL A 39 -3.09 4.89 -8.77
C VAL A 39 -1.62 4.54 -8.95
N ALA A 40 -1.19 4.34 -10.20
CA ALA A 40 0.21 4.14 -10.54
C ALA A 40 0.73 5.23 -11.49
N VAL A 41 2.01 5.55 -11.38
CA VAL A 41 2.64 6.60 -12.19
C VAL A 41 3.96 6.10 -12.77
N ASN A 42 4.16 6.26 -14.07
CA ASN A 42 5.40 5.83 -14.74
C ASN A 42 6.50 6.91 -14.72
N SER A 43 7.69 6.61 -15.26
CA SER A 43 8.82 7.57 -15.24
C SER A 43 8.62 8.80 -16.11
N ARG A 44 7.64 8.77 -17.02
CA ARG A 44 7.22 9.89 -17.88
C ARG A 44 6.08 10.71 -17.27
N GLY A 45 5.64 10.37 -16.05
CA GLY A 45 4.55 11.06 -15.37
C GLY A 45 3.15 10.73 -15.87
N LYS A 46 2.97 9.72 -16.74
CA LYS A 46 1.63 9.22 -17.08
C LYS A 46 0.99 8.57 -15.85
N ILE A 47 -0.28 8.83 -15.65
CA ILE A 47 -1.06 8.43 -14.47
C ILE A 47 -2.05 7.35 -14.89
N PHE A 48 -2.09 6.24 -14.14
CA PHE A 48 -2.99 5.12 -14.36
C PHE A 48 -3.88 4.96 -13.15
N ILE A 49 -5.19 5.10 -13.35
CA ILE A 49 -6.19 5.07 -12.29
C ILE A 49 -7.00 3.79 -12.44
N GLN A 50 -6.99 2.94 -11.40
CA GLN A 50 -7.88 1.80 -11.31
C GLN A 50 -9.21 2.23 -10.68
N GLU A 51 -10.27 2.14 -11.45
CA GLU A 51 -11.64 2.34 -11.00
C GLU A 51 -12.33 0.98 -10.81
N SER A 52 -13.12 0.85 -9.74
CA SER A 52 -14.09 -0.24 -9.58
C SER A 52 -15.50 0.36 -9.68
N GLN A 53 -16.31 -0.15 -10.63
CA GLN A 53 -17.71 0.24 -10.91
C GLN A 53 -17.95 1.48 -11.83
N PRO A 54 -17.77 1.37 -13.16
CA PRO A 54 -17.37 0.18 -13.90
C PRO A 54 -15.87 -0.09 -13.77
N THR A 55 -15.49 -1.36 -13.86
CA THR A 55 -14.08 -1.75 -13.72
C THR A 55 -13.28 -1.29 -14.94
N ALA A 56 -12.36 -0.37 -14.73
CA ALA A 56 -11.53 0.21 -15.79
C ALA A 56 -10.15 0.61 -15.26
N ILE A 57 -9.13 0.47 -16.11
CA ILE A 57 -7.83 1.12 -15.90
C ILE A 57 -7.74 2.29 -16.87
N ARG A 58 -7.84 3.51 -16.35
CA ARG A 58 -7.84 4.73 -17.17
C ARG A 58 -6.46 5.38 -17.16
N ALA A 59 -5.91 5.66 -18.34
CA ALA A 59 -4.62 6.32 -18.48
C ALA A 59 -4.79 7.82 -18.77
N PHE A 60 -3.96 8.62 -18.12
CA PHE A 60 -3.91 10.06 -18.26
C PHE A 60 -2.45 10.50 -18.51
N ASP A 61 -2.28 11.60 -19.22
CA ASP A 61 -0.99 12.28 -19.32
C ASP A 61 -0.66 12.99 -18.00
N SER A 62 0.57 13.45 -17.88
CA SER A 62 1.12 14.18 -16.73
C SER A 62 0.43 15.52 -16.44
N ASP A 63 -0.36 16.03 -17.39
CA ASP A 63 -1.18 17.23 -17.27
C ASP A 63 -2.65 16.94 -16.93
N GLY A 64 -3.02 15.66 -16.76
CA GLY A 64 -4.38 15.21 -16.46
C GLY A 64 -5.25 14.95 -17.69
N SER A 65 -4.73 15.12 -18.91
CA SER A 65 -5.47 14.80 -20.13
C SER A 65 -5.74 13.30 -20.22
N TYR A 66 -7.00 12.89 -20.42
CA TYR A 66 -7.33 11.49 -20.65
C TYR A 66 -6.73 10.99 -21.97
N LEU A 67 -6.05 9.84 -21.92
CA LEU A 67 -5.41 9.22 -23.07
C LEU A 67 -6.25 8.08 -23.65
N ALA A 68 -6.49 7.05 -22.84
CA ALA A 68 -7.23 5.85 -23.22
C ALA A 68 -7.46 4.94 -22.00
N ASP A 69 -8.32 3.94 -22.16
CA ASP A 69 -8.38 2.81 -21.24
C ASP A 69 -7.28 1.79 -21.58
N VAL A 70 -6.70 1.16 -20.55
CA VAL A 70 -5.68 0.11 -20.68
C VAL A 70 -6.36 -1.24 -20.54
N GLY A 71 -6.47 -1.98 -21.65
CA GLY A 71 -7.22 -3.23 -21.67
C GLY A 71 -8.73 -3.01 -21.55
N ALA A 72 -9.47 -4.08 -21.25
CA ALA A 72 -10.92 -4.03 -21.07
C ALA A 72 -11.43 -5.19 -20.21
N VAL A 73 -12.66 -5.07 -19.70
CA VAL A 73 -13.33 -6.20 -19.04
C VAL A 73 -13.64 -7.31 -20.04
N GLY A 74 -13.23 -8.54 -19.72
CA GLY A 74 -13.49 -9.71 -20.54
C GLY A 74 -12.63 -10.94 -20.20
N ASN A 75 -12.41 -11.81 -21.18
CA ASN A 75 -11.70 -13.09 -21.01
C ASN A 75 -10.61 -13.36 -22.06
N GLY A 76 -10.46 -12.47 -23.05
CA GLY A 76 -9.47 -12.53 -24.11
C GLY A 76 -8.07 -12.05 -23.70
N PRO A 77 -7.12 -12.02 -24.65
CA PRO A 77 -5.78 -11.50 -24.41
C PRO A 77 -5.81 -10.01 -24.06
N GLY A 78 -5.21 -9.63 -22.93
CA GLY A 78 -5.24 -8.23 -22.45
C GLY A 78 -6.58 -7.79 -21.89
N GLU A 79 -7.47 -8.72 -21.57
CA GLU A 79 -8.71 -8.44 -20.86
C GLU A 79 -8.62 -8.92 -19.39
N TYR A 80 -9.32 -8.24 -18.50
CA TYR A 80 -9.39 -8.54 -17.07
C TYR A 80 -10.82 -8.78 -16.59
N SER A 81 -10.96 -9.36 -15.40
CA SER A 81 -12.26 -9.61 -14.79
C SER A 81 -12.97 -8.31 -14.40
N ASP A 82 -14.30 -8.35 -14.39
CA ASP A 82 -15.14 -7.24 -13.93
C ASP A 82 -14.98 -6.96 -12.42
N GLN A 83 -14.30 -7.85 -11.69
CA GLN A 83 -13.93 -7.69 -10.28
C GLN A 83 -12.40 -7.67 -10.18
N LEU A 84 -11.80 -6.65 -10.77
CA LEU A 84 -10.35 -6.49 -10.77
C LEU A 84 -9.86 -6.17 -9.36
N PHE A 85 -9.22 -7.16 -8.73
CA PHE A 85 -8.58 -7.03 -7.43
C PHE A 85 -7.09 -7.30 -7.59
N GLY A 86 -6.23 -6.41 -7.09
CA GLY A 86 -4.78 -6.64 -7.08
C GLY A 86 -3.90 -5.51 -7.61
N GLY A 87 -4.48 -4.44 -8.15
CA GLY A 87 -3.77 -3.20 -8.44
C GLY A 87 -3.30 -3.02 -9.88
N VAL A 88 -2.86 -1.79 -10.16
CA VAL A 88 -2.14 -1.41 -11.37
C VAL A 88 -0.74 -0.97 -10.97
N LEU A 89 0.28 -1.36 -11.73
CA LEU A 89 1.66 -0.98 -11.48
C LEU A 89 2.32 -0.50 -12.77
N THR A 90 3.35 0.33 -12.61
CA THR A 90 4.27 0.64 -13.70
C THR A 90 5.61 -0.02 -13.45
N GLY A 91 6.33 -0.35 -14.51
CA GLY A 91 7.58 -1.10 -14.39
C GLY A 91 8.65 -0.66 -15.39
N PRO A 92 9.62 -1.55 -15.65
CA PRO A 92 10.71 -1.27 -16.58
C PRO A 92 10.21 -0.83 -17.96
N ALA A 93 10.92 0.13 -18.57
CA ALA A 93 10.54 0.73 -19.85
C ALA A 93 9.12 1.34 -19.88
N ASP A 94 8.62 1.78 -18.72
CA ASP A 94 7.28 2.36 -18.52
C ASP A 94 6.11 1.43 -18.90
N SER A 95 6.35 0.12 -18.99
CA SER A 95 5.28 -0.85 -19.19
C SER A 95 4.25 -0.78 -18.05
N VAL A 96 3.01 -1.07 -18.40
CA VAL A 96 1.87 -1.08 -17.47
C VAL A 96 1.52 -2.52 -17.14
N TYR A 97 1.31 -2.81 -15.86
CA TYR A 97 1.03 -4.12 -15.33
C TYR A 97 -0.32 -4.08 -14.63
N VAL A 98 -1.23 -4.95 -15.05
CA VAL A 98 -2.58 -5.05 -14.46
C VAL A 98 -2.71 -6.44 -13.84
N PHE A 99 -2.84 -6.50 -12.51
CA PHE A 99 -2.93 -7.75 -11.78
C PHE A 99 -4.38 -8.09 -11.44
N ASP A 100 -4.86 -9.18 -12.01
CA ASP A 100 -6.17 -9.75 -11.78
C ASP A 100 -6.06 -10.97 -10.85
N GLY A 101 -6.14 -10.67 -9.55
CA GLY A 101 -6.12 -11.66 -8.48
C GLY A 101 -7.31 -12.62 -8.53
N TRP A 102 -8.47 -12.18 -9.02
CA TRP A 102 -9.68 -13.02 -9.11
C TRP A 102 -9.57 -14.04 -10.23
N ARG A 103 -8.95 -13.68 -11.36
CA ARG A 103 -8.70 -14.56 -12.50
C ARG A 103 -7.46 -15.43 -12.31
N LYS A 104 -7.37 -16.14 -11.18
CA LYS A 104 -6.26 -17.06 -10.87
C LYS A 104 -4.88 -16.38 -10.97
N ARG A 105 -4.74 -15.17 -10.44
CA ARG A 105 -3.48 -14.41 -10.40
C ARG A 105 -2.91 -14.18 -11.80
N HIS A 106 -3.77 -13.66 -12.67
CA HIS A 106 -3.42 -13.33 -14.05
C HIS A 106 -2.88 -11.91 -14.11
N LEU A 107 -1.69 -11.74 -14.65
CA LEU A 107 -1.03 -10.46 -14.83
C LEU A 107 -0.98 -10.15 -16.32
N SER A 108 -1.58 -9.04 -16.74
CA SER A 108 -1.45 -8.53 -18.11
C SER A 108 -0.42 -7.42 -18.18
N ILE A 109 0.41 -7.45 -19.22
CA ILE A 109 1.48 -6.48 -19.46
C ILE A 109 1.17 -5.73 -20.74
N TYR A 110 1.21 -4.40 -20.67
CA TYR A 110 0.92 -3.50 -21.78
C TYR A 110 2.14 -2.62 -22.08
N GLY A 111 2.24 -2.22 -23.34
CA GLY A 111 3.24 -1.28 -23.80
C GLY A 111 3.03 0.13 -23.21
N PRO A 112 4.07 0.97 -23.23
CA PRO A 112 4.07 2.23 -22.49
C PRO A 112 3.35 3.38 -23.24
N ASP A 113 3.13 3.22 -24.55
CA ASP A 113 2.68 4.30 -25.44
C ASP A 113 1.21 4.19 -25.83
N GLN A 114 0.85 3.14 -26.59
CA GLN A 114 -0.52 2.90 -27.05
C GLN A 114 -1.24 1.85 -26.19
N PHE A 115 -0.61 1.45 -25.09
CA PHE A 115 -1.12 0.43 -24.17
C PHE A 115 -1.47 -0.88 -24.88
N GLU A 116 -0.69 -1.23 -25.90
CA GLU A 116 -0.86 -2.47 -26.63
C GLU A 116 -0.58 -3.67 -25.72
N PHE A 117 -1.43 -4.69 -25.79
CA PHE A 117 -1.20 -5.92 -25.04
C PHE A 117 0.10 -6.60 -25.52
N VAL A 118 1.04 -6.79 -24.59
CA VAL A 118 2.33 -7.43 -24.87
C VAL A 118 2.24 -8.93 -24.61
N ARG A 119 1.84 -9.30 -23.40
CA ARG A 119 1.66 -10.69 -22.96
C ARG A 119 0.93 -10.76 -21.62
N SER A 120 0.64 -11.98 -21.19
CA SER A 120 0.19 -12.24 -19.83
C SER A 120 1.03 -13.31 -19.13
N VAL A 121 0.98 -13.29 -17.81
CA VAL A 121 1.67 -14.22 -16.92
C VAL A 121 0.65 -14.75 -15.91
N THR A 122 0.66 -16.05 -15.65
CA THR A 122 -0.15 -16.64 -14.57
C THR A 122 0.77 -17.09 -13.46
N ILE A 123 0.54 -16.56 -12.25
CA ILE A 123 1.29 -16.97 -11.06
C ILE A 123 0.57 -18.17 -10.43
N PRO A 124 1.18 -19.36 -10.35
CA PRO A 124 0.55 -20.51 -9.73
C PRO A 124 0.35 -20.28 -8.22
N PRO A 125 -0.58 -20.99 -7.57
CA PRO A 125 -0.68 -21.00 -6.11
C PRO A 125 0.67 -21.29 -5.45
N TYR A 126 1.00 -20.59 -4.37
CA TYR A 126 2.28 -20.80 -3.70
C TYR A 126 2.30 -22.18 -3.04
N PRO A 127 3.37 -22.98 -3.23
CA PRO A 127 3.51 -24.26 -2.55
C PRO A 127 3.84 -24.00 -1.07
N VAL A 128 2.80 -23.95 -0.25
CA VAL A 128 2.92 -23.80 1.22
C VAL A 128 3.35 -25.12 1.87
N GLU A 129 4.14 -25.02 2.93
CA GLU A 129 4.48 -26.17 3.78
C GLU A 129 3.21 -26.75 4.45
N GLU A 130 3.27 -28.03 4.81
CA GLU A 130 2.16 -28.71 5.48
C GLU A 130 1.75 -27.96 6.75
N GLY A 131 0.44 -27.77 6.93
CA GLY A 131 -0.10 -26.98 8.02
C GLY A 131 -0.21 -25.48 7.73
N ASN A 132 0.36 -24.94 6.66
CA ASN A 132 0.20 -23.53 6.27
C ASN A 132 -0.80 -23.35 5.12
N ARG A 133 -1.37 -22.16 5.01
CA ARG A 133 -2.20 -21.71 3.89
C ARG A 133 -1.73 -20.36 3.38
N GLU A 134 -1.80 -20.17 2.08
CA GLU A 134 -1.67 -18.86 1.49
C GLU A 134 -2.98 -18.09 1.68
N GLU A 135 -2.89 -16.91 2.28
CA GLU A 135 -4.03 -16.03 2.50
C GLU A 135 -4.25 -15.11 1.30
N ASN A 136 -3.20 -14.42 0.86
CA ASN A 136 -3.24 -13.56 -0.31
C ASN A 136 -1.85 -13.36 -0.93
N LEU A 137 -1.87 -12.79 -2.14
CA LEU A 137 -0.71 -12.33 -2.89
C LEU A 137 -0.95 -10.87 -3.27
N VAL A 138 0.02 -10.00 -2.98
CA VAL A 138 0.04 -8.59 -3.40
C VAL A 138 1.28 -8.35 -4.26
N MET A 139 1.12 -7.56 -5.32
CA MET A 139 2.23 -7.13 -6.16
C MET A 139 2.90 -5.92 -5.50
N LEU A 140 4.19 -6.01 -5.18
CA LEU A 140 4.94 -4.87 -4.63
C LEU A 140 5.62 -4.05 -5.72
N GLY A 141 5.93 -4.66 -6.87
CA GLY A 141 6.50 -3.94 -8.00
C GLY A 141 6.97 -4.84 -9.13
N ALA A 142 7.31 -4.22 -10.24
CA ALA A 142 7.88 -4.89 -11.41
C ALA A 142 9.39 -4.61 -11.51
N ALA A 143 10.15 -5.65 -11.84
CA ALA A 143 11.58 -5.59 -12.09
C ALA A 143 11.88 -6.05 -13.53
N LYS A 144 13.11 -5.81 -14.00
CA LYS A 144 13.51 -6.16 -15.38
C LYS A 144 13.25 -7.63 -15.72
N ASP A 145 13.56 -8.52 -14.79
CA ASP A 145 13.54 -9.97 -15.01
C ASP A 145 12.35 -10.66 -14.31
N GLY A 146 11.38 -9.90 -13.80
CA GLY A 146 10.25 -10.46 -13.06
C GLY A 146 9.44 -9.45 -12.26
N PHE A 147 8.85 -9.92 -11.17
CA PHE A 147 7.99 -9.14 -10.28
C PHE A 147 8.37 -9.43 -8.84
N VAL A 148 8.24 -8.43 -7.97
CA VAL A 148 8.34 -8.61 -6.53
C VAL A 148 6.92 -8.77 -5.99
N VAL A 149 6.67 -9.88 -5.30
CA VAL A 149 5.37 -10.16 -4.70
C VAL A 149 5.51 -10.37 -3.19
N GLN A 150 4.51 -9.91 -2.46
CA GLN A 150 4.28 -10.24 -1.06
C GLN A 150 3.27 -11.37 -0.98
N LEU A 151 3.65 -12.46 -0.33
CA LEU A 151 2.76 -13.57 0.00
C LEU A 151 2.48 -13.54 1.49
N ARG A 152 1.22 -13.54 1.87
CA ARG A 152 0.83 -13.73 3.27
C ARG A 152 0.46 -15.18 3.52
N LEU A 153 1.09 -15.75 4.54
CA LEU A 153 0.90 -17.13 4.96
C LEU A 153 0.29 -17.15 6.36
N VAL A 154 -0.63 -18.09 6.58
CA VAL A 154 -1.28 -18.31 7.87
C VAL A 154 -1.22 -19.80 8.23
N SER A 155 -0.95 -20.10 9.50
CA SER A 155 -1.07 -21.48 9.99
C SER A 155 -2.53 -21.92 9.97
N SER A 156 -2.78 -23.12 9.46
CA SER A 156 -4.11 -23.76 9.43
C SER A 156 -4.67 -24.00 10.82
N GLU A 157 -3.80 -24.16 11.82
CA GLU A 157 -4.21 -24.33 13.23
C GLU A 157 -4.69 -23.00 13.85
N LEU A 158 -4.23 -21.86 13.31
CA LEU A 158 -4.60 -20.52 13.78
C LEU A 158 -5.81 -19.93 13.04
N LEU A 159 -6.50 -20.72 12.21
CA LEU A 159 -7.70 -20.29 11.50
C LEU A 159 -8.92 -20.06 12.42
N ILE A 160 -8.85 -20.51 13.67
CA ILE A 160 -9.97 -20.50 14.63
C ILE A 160 -9.54 -20.10 16.06
N THR A 161 -8.28 -19.72 16.27
CA THR A 161 -7.78 -19.25 17.57
C THR A 161 -7.99 -17.75 17.75
N ALA A 162 -8.05 -17.30 19.01
CA ALA A 162 -8.09 -15.88 19.36
C ALA A 162 -6.81 -15.12 18.96
N HIS A 163 -5.73 -15.84 18.67
CA HIS A 163 -4.44 -15.29 18.24
C HIS A 163 -4.17 -15.67 16.79
N ARG A 164 -4.00 -14.66 15.94
CA ARG A 164 -3.53 -14.81 14.57
C ARG A 164 -2.23 -14.06 14.41
N GLU A 165 -1.17 -14.81 14.12
CA GLU A 165 0.09 -14.30 13.61
C GLU A 165 0.25 -14.83 12.19
N THR A 166 0.29 -13.92 11.23
CA THR A 166 0.63 -14.26 9.85
C THR A 166 2.13 -14.13 9.65
N SER A 167 2.66 -14.76 8.61
CA SER A 167 4.01 -14.51 8.13
C SER A 167 3.95 -14.02 6.71
N GLU A 168 4.89 -13.17 6.34
CA GLU A 168 4.97 -12.58 5.02
C GLU A 168 6.28 -12.99 4.37
N VAL A 169 6.17 -13.37 3.10
CA VAL A 169 7.29 -13.80 2.27
C VAL A 169 7.34 -12.88 1.08
N ILE A 170 8.42 -12.10 0.97
CA ILE A 170 8.70 -11.30 -0.20
C ILE A 170 9.58 -12.12 -1.13
N ARG A 171 9.17 -12.26 -2.38
CA ARG A 171 9.93 -13.05 -3.35
C ARG A 171 9.80 -12.55 -4.77
N MET A 172 10.76 -12.96 -5.58
CA MET A 172 10.70 -12.77 -7.02
C MET A 172 9.73 -13.77 -7.65
N VAL A 173 9.01 -13.33 -8.67
CA VAL A 173 8.27 -14.15 -9.63
C VAL A 173 8.84 -13.85 -11.01
N ASN A 174 9.27 -14.89 -11.73
CA ASN A 174 9.85 -14.75 -13.05
C ASN A 174 8.78 -14.39 -14.08
N LEU A 175 9.23 -13.90 -15.24
CA LEU A 175 8.35 -13.52 -16.35
C LEU A 175 7.55 -14.67 -16.99
N ASP A 176 7.86 -15.92 -16.64
CA ASP A 176 7.08 -17.11 -17.03
C ASP A 176 6.05 -17.52 -15.94
N GLY A 177 5.96 -16.77 -14.84
CA GLY A 177 5.08 -17.03 -13.71
C GLY A 177 5.67 -17.96 -12.66
N SER A 178 6.82 -18.56 -12.92
CA SER A 178 7.49 -19.41 -11.93
C SER A 178 8.06 -18.58 -10.78
N TYR A 179 8.07 -19.20 -9.62
CA TYR A 179 8.55 -18.59 -8.40
C TYR A 179 10.10 -18.55 -8.35
N GLY A 180 10.66 -17.34 -8.25
CA GLY A 180 12.10 -17.07 -8.09
C GLY A 180 12.56 -17.04 -6.63
N PRO A 181 13.76 -16.50 -6.34
CA PRO A 181 14.32 -16.47 -4.98
C PRO A 181 13.44 -15.72 -3.98
N ILE A 182 13.50 -16.16 -2.71
CA ILE A 182 12.96 -15.39 -1.58
C ILE A 182 13.91 -14.22 -1.34
N VAL A 183 13.34 -13.03 -1.26
CA VAL A 183 14.05 -11.77 -0.99
C VAL A 183 14.07 -11.52 0.50
N ALA A 184 12.91 -11.61 1.16
CA ALA A 184 12.76 -11.30 2.57
C ALA A 184 11.67 -12.13 3.22
N ARG A 185 11.73 -12.22 4.54
CA ARG A 185 10.67 -12.76 5.38
C ARG A 185 10.42 -11.80 6.53
N GLY A 186 9.16 -11.60 6.85
CA GLY A 186 8.75 -10.87 8.03
C GLY A 186 7.58 -11.58 8.70
N PRO A 187 7.32 -11.30 9.98
CA PRO A 187 5.99 -11.52 10.52
C PRO A 187 4.98 -10.60 9.80
N GLY A 188 3.69 -10.94 9.78
CA GLY A 188 2.66 -10.17 9.10
C GLY A 188 1.98 -9.16 10.01
N TYR A 189 0.69 -9.36 10.29
CA TYR A 189 -0.09 -8.47 11.17
C TYR A 189 -0.69 -9.21 12.36
N GLU A 190 -1.02 -8.43 13.38
CA GLU A 190 -1.76 -8.89 14.54
C GLU A 190 -3.28 -8.88 14.30
N GLY A 191 -3.90 -10.06 14.30
CA GLY A 191 -5.33 -10.18 14.07
C GLY A 191 -6.04 -11.14 15.01
N VAL A 192 -7.35 -11.00 15.11
CA VAL A 192 -8.26 -12.00 15.69
C VAL A 192 -9.07 -12.62 14.56
N VAL A 193 -9.58 -13.83 14.76
CA VAL A 193 -10.47 -14.46 13.79
C VAL A 193 -11.90 -14.50 14.32
N ALA A 194 -12.81 -13.94 13.54
CA ALA A 194 -14.24 -13.96 13.77
C ALA A 194 -14.91 -14.98 12.85
N LEU A 195 -15.77 -15.86 13.37
CA LEU A 195 -16.66 -16.65 12.53
C LEU A 195 -17.87 -15.78 12.18
N ARG A 196 -17.96 -15.32 10.94
CA ARG A 196 -19.14 -14.59 10.45
C ARG A 196 -20.04 -15.54 9.69
N GLU A 197 -21.33 -15.49 9.98
CA GLU A 197 -22.33 -16.23 9.22
C GLU A 197 -22.63 -15.46 7.92
N LEU A 198 -22.49 -16.12 6.78
CA LEU A 198 -22.95 -15.60 5.50
C LEU A 198 -24.45 -15.89 5.37
N PRO A 199 -25.34 -14.89 5.56
CA PRO A 199 -26.78 -15.14 5.70
C PRO A 199 -27.40 -15.77 4.45
N GLN A 200 -26.75 -15.56 3.30
CA GLN A 200 -27.19 -16.03 1.98
C GLN A 200 -26.99 -17.54 1.79
N ILE A 201 -26.03 -18.16 2.49
CA ILE A 201 -25.66 -19.57 2.31
C ILE A 201 -25.58 -20.37 3.62
N GLY A 202 -25.84 -19.73 4.78
CA GLY A 202 -25.84 -20.38 6.10
C GLY A 202 -24.49 -20.92 6.55
N LEU A 203 -23.39 -20.48 5.92
CA LEU A 203 -22.03 -20.91 6.22
C LEU A 203 -21.36 -19.92 7.17
N LYS A 204 -20.74 -20.42 8.24
CA LYS A 204 -19.83 -19.62 9.07
C LYS A 204 -18.42 -19.69 8.47
N VAL A 205 -17.89 -18.53 8.11
CA VAL A 205 -16.54 -18.39 7.54
C VAL A 205 -15.66 -17.58 8.48
N PRO A 206 -14.40 -17.98 8.67
CA PRO A 206 -13.43 -17.19 9.43
C PRO A 206 -13.09 -15.93 8.64
N PHE A 207 -13.29 -14.76 9.26
CA PHE A 207 -12.81 -13.48 8.78
C PHE A 207 -11.70 -13.00 9.71
N PRO A 208 -10.50 -12.72 9.18
CA PRO A 208 -9.52 -11.95 9.92
C PRO A 208 -10.03 -10.53 10.15
N ASP A 209 -9.91 -10.08 11.38
CA ASP A 209 -9.95 -8.66 11.71
C ASP A 209 -8.60 -8.30 12.35
N GLY A 210 -8.01 -7.17 11.95
CA GLY A 210 -6.91 -6.57 12.68
C GLY A 210 -7.36 -6.22 14.10
N ILE A 211 -6.41 -6.06 15.02
CA ILE A 211 -6.73 -5.50 16.34
C ILE A 211 -6.59 -3.97 16.32
N PRO A 212 -7.35 -3.24 17.16
CA PRO A 212 -7.20 -1.79 17.24
C PRO A 212 -5.76 -1.43 17.58
N PHE A 213 -5.18 -0.51 16.79
CA PHE A 213 -3.81 -0.02 16.97
C PHE A 213 -2.75 -1.13 16.97
N GLY A 214 -3.05 -2.26 16.31
CA GLY A 214 -2.18 -3.41 16.20
C GLY A 214 -0.96 -3.15 15.33
N ARG A 215 0.14 -3.86 15.63
CA ARG A 215 1.33 -3.81 14.79
C ARG A 215 1.10 -4.53 13.46
N SER A 216 1.65 -3.97 12.40
CA SER A 216 1.65 -4.53 11.05
C SER A 216 3.01 -4.34 10.38
N MET A 217 3.41 -5.34 9.60
CA MET A 217 4.57 -5.24 8.72
C MET A 217 4.21 -4.47 7.46
N ASN A 218 5.01 -3.45 7.17
CA ASN A 218 4.87 -2.61 5.99
C ASN A 218 6.05 -2.85 5.05
N TRP A 219 5.78 -2.81 3.74
CA TRP A 219 6.78 -3.03 2.70
C TRP A 219 6.69 -1.96 1.62
N GLY A 220 7.84 -1.49 1.15
CA GLY A 220 7.94 -0.57 0.02
C GLY A 220 9.06 -0.98 -0.92
N LEU A 221 8.86 -0.84 -2.24
CA LEU A 221 9.88 -1.11 -3.23
C LEU A 221 10.35 0.20 -3.88
N GLY A 222 11.64 0.49 -3.72
CA GLY A 222 12.33 1.61 -4.36
C GLY A 222 12.66 1.36 -5.84
N SER A 223 13.07 2.43 -6.53
CA SER A 223 13.23 2.46 -7.99
C SER A 223 14.42 1.63 -8.52
N ASP A 224 15.39 1.32 -7.67
CA ASP A 224 16.59 0.52 -7.96
C ASP A 224 16.50 -0.93 -7.42
N GLY A 225 15.32 -1.34 -6.95
CA GLY A 225 15.12 -2.64 -6.32
C GLY A 225 15.59 -2.70 -4.88
N MET A 226 15.64 -1.57 -4.18
CA MET A 226 15.76 -1.55 -2.72
C MET A 226 14.40 -1.83 -2.09
N LEU A 227 14.31 -2.87 -1.27
CA LEU A 227 13.14 -3.24 -0.50
C LEU A 227 13.26 -2.62 0.90
N PHE A 228 12.25 -1.86 1.27
CA PHE A 228 12.10 -1.23 2.57
C PHE A 228 11.07 -2.01 3.37
N SER A 229 11.34 -2.23 4.65
CA SER A 229 10.46 -3.01 5.50
C SER A 229 10.52 -2.55 6.95
N GLY A 230 9.38 -2.51 7.62
CA GLY A 230 9.34 -2.06 9.02
C GLY A 230 8.04 -2.43 9.71
N TRP A 231 8.14 -2.67 11.01
CA TRP A 231 7.00 -2.78 11.90
C TRP A 231 6.54 -1.41 12.33
N ASN A 232 5.25 -1.18 12.18
CA ASN A 232 4.71 0.14 12.40
C ASN A 232 4.61 0.56 13.88
N ASP A 233 4.96 -0.31 14.82
CA ASP A 233 5.04 0.01 16.26
C ASP A 233 6.25 0.89 16.63
N SER A 234 7.24 1.01 15.73
CA SER A 234 8.43 1.83 15.91
C SER A 234 9.02 2.25 14.57
N ILE A 235 9.69 3.40 14.51
CA ILE A 235 10.39 3.81 13.28
C ILE A 235 11.76 3.12 13.22
N ASN A 236 11.74 1.85 12.81
CA ASN A 236 12.90 1.06 12.44
C ASN A 236 12.64 0.39 11.10
N VAL A 237 13.22 0.94 10.03
CA VAL A 237 13.03 0.48 8.67
C VAL A 237 14.31 -0.22 8.22
N ALA A 238 14.23 -1.53 8.01
CA ALA A 238 15.26 -2.30 7.34
C ALA A 238 15.19 -2.03 5.83
N VAL A 239 16.34 -1.80 5.22
CA VAL A 239 16.48 -1.57 3.79
C VAL A 239 17.45 -2.59 3.24
N MET A 240 16.98 -3.38 2.29
CA MET A 240 17.72 -4.48 1.70
C MET A 240 17.64 -4.42 0.19
N SER A 241 18.72 -4.75 -0.51
CA SER A 241 18.63 -4.89 -1.96
C SER A 241 17.97 -6.22 -2.32
N ILE A 242 17.07 -6.21 -3.32
CA ILE A 242 16.60 -7.46 -3.91
C ILE A 242 17.70 -8.16 -4.75
N ASN A 243 18.78 -7.44 -5.05
CA ASN A 243 19.87 -7.89 -5.92
C ASN A 243 21.16 -8.23 -5.14
N THR A 244 21.34 -7.72 -3.93
CA THR A 244 22.55 -7.88 -3.11
C THR A 244 22.20 -8.17 -1.65
N PRO A 245 23.07 -8.85 -0.88
CA PRO A 245 22.78 -9.19 0.53
C PRO A 245 23.03 -8.03 1.51
N GLU A 246 23.22 -6.80 1.03
CA GLU A 246 23.48 -5.66 1.91
C GLU A 246 22.18 -5.23 2.59
N GLU A 247 22.25 -5.07 3.91
CA GLU A 247 21.17 -4.58 4.76
C GLU A 247 21.65 -3.36 5.54
N LEU A 248 20.86 -2.30 5.53
CA LEU A 248 21.04 -1.12 6.36
C LEU A 248 19.73 -0.83 7.10
N HIS A 249 19.84 -0.12 8.23
CA HIS A 249 18.66 0.29 8.99
C HIS A 249 18.56 1.80 9.05
N ILE A 250 17.35 2.28 8.83
CA ILE A 250 16.94 3.67 9.03
C ILE A 250 16.10 3.71 10.30
N SER A 251 16.45 4.57 11.25
CA SER A 251 15.73 4.65 12.52
C SER A 251 15.51 6.07 13.00
N LEU A 252 14.36 6.32 13.61
CA LEU A 252 14.05 7.58 14.28
C LEU A 252 13.37 7.28 15.62
N THR A 253 13.73 8.02 16.66
CA THR A 253 12.98 7.96 17.92
C THR A 253 11.67 8.71 17.76
N HIS A 254 10.56 8.08 18.14
CA HIS A 254 9.23 8.65 18.13
C HIS A 254 8.60 8.55 19.51
N ASP A 255 7.94 9.60 19.95
CA ASP A 255 7.23 9.62 21.24
C ASP A 255 5.91 8.85 21.09
N PRO A 256 5.67 7.79 21.89
CA PRO A 256 4.44 7.02 21.76
C PRO A 256 3.19 7.86 22.02
N ILE A 257 2.21 7.77 21.13
CA ILE A 257 0.92 8.43 21.29
C ILE A 257 -0.01 7.49 22.06
N PRO A 258 -0.53 7.86 23.24
CA PRO A 258 -1.48 7.03 23.96
C PRO A 258 -2.78 6.81 23.20
N VAL A 259 -3.37 5.62 23.30
CA VAL A 259 -4.73 5.33 22.84
C VAL A 259 -5.71 5.85 23.90
N SER A 260 -6.62 6.73 23.51
CA SER A 260 -7.69 7.19 24.40
C SER A 260 -8.87 6.22 24.44
N ASP A 261 -9.72 6.34 25.47
CA ASP A 261 -10.98 5.58 25.53
C ASP A 261 -11.88 5.86 24.33
N ALA A 262 -11.85 7.09 23.81
CA ALA A 262 -12.62 7.51 22.65
C ALA A 262 -12.08 6.91 21.34
N ASP A 263 -10.75 6.82 21.18
CA ASP A 263 -10.11 6.09 20.07
C ASP A 263 -10.57 4.63 20.06
N MET A 264 -10.60 4.00 21.24
CA MET A 264 -10.97 2.60 21.39
C MET A 264 -12.46 2.35 21.11
N GLU A 265 -13.34 3.20 21.64
CA GLU A 265 -14.79 3.04 21.41
C GLU A 265 -15.18 3.30 19.96
N ASP A 266 -14.54 4.26 19.28
CA ASP A 266 -14.75 4.50 17.85
C ASP A 266 -14.46 3.24 17.02
N TRP A 267 -13.31 2.61 17.27
CA TRP A 267 -12.94 1.37 16.61
C TRP A 267 -13.87 0.20 16.97
N LEU A 268 -14.22 0.05 18.26
CA LEU A 268 -15.09 -1.03 18.72
C LEU A 268 -16.57 -0.82 18.37
N SER A 269 -16.97 0.38 17.92
CA SER A 269 -18.36 0.72 17.57
C SER A 269 -18.94 -0.18 16.47
N TYR A 270 -18.09 -0.66 15.56
CA TYR A 270 -18.47 -1.56 14.47
C TYR A 270 -18.73 -3.01 14.91
N TYR A 271 -18.38 -3.37 16.16
CA TYR A 271 -18.37 -4.76 16.62
C TYR A 271 -19.39 -5.02 17.74
N GLY A 272 -20.08 -6.16 17.62
CA GLY A 272 -21.01 -6.65 18.64
C GLY A 272 -20.31 -7.21 19.89
N PRO A 273 -21.07 -7.55 20.96
CA PRO A 273 -20.52 -7.92 22.26
C PRO A 273 -19.55 -9.11 22.25
N GLU A 274 -19.80 -10.12 21.42
CA GLU A 274 -18.93 -11.30 21.30
C GLU A 274 -17.53 -10.93 20.79
N MET A 275 -17.46 -10.09 19.74
CA MET A 275 -16.19 -9.64 19.17
C MET A 275 -15.45 -8.72 20.14
N ARG A 276 -16.16 -7.80 20.80
CA ARG A 276 -15.59 -6.94 21.85
C ARG A 276 -14.94 -7.78 22.97
N ALA A 277 -15.57 -8.87 23.40
CA ALA A 277 -14.99 -9.76 24.41
C ALA A 277 -13.68 -10.40 23.94
N LYS A 278 -13.61 -10.89 22.70
CA LYS A 278 -12.38 -11.47 22.13
C LYS A 278 -11.24 -10.46 22.04
N PHE A 279 -11.53 -9.22 21.66
CA PHE A 279 -10.54 -8.14 21.64
C PHE A 279 -9.98 -7.87 23.04
N ASN A 280 -10.86 -7.79 24.05
CA ASN A 280 -10.47 -7.55 25.43
C ASN A 280 -9.65 -8.71 26.04
N GLU A 281 -9.96 -9.96 25.71
CA GLU A 281 -9.21 -11.13 26.16
C GLU A 281 -7.75 -11.13 25.70
N ARG A 282 -7.46 -10.58 24.52
CA ARG A 282 -6.11 -10.53 23.95
C ARG A 282 -5.18 -9.56 24.70
N GLY A 283 -5.76 -8.53 25.33
CA GLY A 283 -5.02 -7.35 25.73
C GLY A 283 -4.85 -6.40 24.53
N LEU A 284 -5.37 -5.19 24.68
CA LEU A 284 -5.34 -4.18 23.63
C LEU A 284 -4.14 -3.25 23.80
N HIS A 285 -3.65 -2.74 22.68
CA HIS A 285 -2.56 -1.78 22.68
C HIS A 285 -2.97 -0.49 23.39
N THR A 286 -2.04 0.05 24.18
CA THR A 286 -2.24 1.29 24.95
C THR A 286 -1.60 2.50 24.29
N THR A 287 -0.87 2.28 23.20
CA THR A 287 -0.25 3.30 22.36
C THR A 287 -0.61 3.02 20.90
N LYS A 288 -0.79 4.08 20.12
CA LYS A 288 -0.93 4.00 18.68
C LYS A 288 0.38 3.50 18.05
N PRO A 289 0.34 2.98 16.81
CA PRO A 289 1.55 2.78 16.02
C PRO A 289 2.39 4.07 15.95
N ALA A 290 3.67 3.93 15.59
CA ALA A 290 4.51 5.09 15.27
C ALA A 290 4.18 5.65 13.88
N TYR A 291 3.73 4.79 12.96
CA TYR A 291 3.24 5.18 11.64
C TYR A 291 2.12 4.26 11.15
N GLU A 292 1.33 4.71 10.18
CA GLU A 292 0.22 3.93 9.61
C GLU A 292 0.58 3.35 8.23
N GLU A 293 1.36 4.10 7.43
CA GLU A 293 1.72 3.71 6.07
C GLU A 293 3.21 4.01 5.79
N LEU A 294 3.82 3.17 4.94
CA LEU A 294 5.18 3.34 4.42
C LEU A 294 5.14 3.38 2.89
N LEU A 295 5.65 4.46 2.32
CA LEU A 295 5.88 4.59 0.88
C LEU A 295 7.35 4.91 0.61
N VAL A 296 7.80 4.64 -0.62
CA VAL A 296 9.16 4.90 -1.07
C VAL A 296 9.09 5.71 -2.34
N ASP A 297 9.83 6.81 -2.41
CA ASP A 297 9.91 7.61 -3.62
C ASP A 297 11.00 7.14 -4.58
N ASP A 298 11.03 7.74 -5.77
CA ASP A 298 12.00 7.41 -6.82
C ASP A 298 13.45 7.78 -6.50
N ASN A 299 13.70 8.49 -5.40
CA ASN A 299 15.02 8.80 -4.85
C ASN A 299 15.38 7.90 -3.65
N ASN A 300 14.62 6.83 -3.40
CA ASN A 300 14.80 5.90 -2.27
C ASN A 300 14.74 6.58 -0.91
N ARG A 301 13.94 7.64 -0.77
CA ARG A 301 13.57 8.18 0.53
C ARG A 301 12.32 7.47 1.02
N VAL A 302 12.30 7.14 2.31
CA VAL A 302 11.14 6.54 2.94
C VAL A 302 10.21 7.63 3.45
N TRP A 303 8.93 7.48 3.15
CA TRP A 303 7.84 8.34 3.58
C TRP A 303 7.01 7.55 4.58
N LEU A 304 6.82 8.11 5.78
CA LEU A 304 6.04 7.48 6.84
C LEU A 304 4.90 8.40 7.26
N GLU A 305 3.66 7.92 7.16
CA GLU A 305 2.49 8.59 7.71
C GLU A 305 2.47 8.38 9.23
N LEU A 306 2.79 9.40 10.01
CA LEU A 306 2.78 9.27 11.47
C LEU A 306 1.35 9.15 12.00
N SER A 307 1.15 8.31 13.01
CA SER A 307 -0.15 8.19 13.66
C SER A 307 -0.60 9.54 14.22
N ALA A 308 -1.85 9.89 13.97
CA ALA A 308 -2.44 11.14 14.39
C ALA A 308 -3.29 10.99 15.67
N THR A 309 -3.51 12.08 16.40
CA THR A 309 -4.50 12.08 17.50
C THR A 309 -5.91 12.07 16.92
N GLN A 310 -6.90 11.63 17.71
CA GLN A 310 -8.29 11.48 17.23
C GLN A 310 -8.88 12.76 16.62
N ASP A 311 -8.52 13.92 17.18
CA ASP A 311 -9.06 15.22 16.77
C ASP A 311 -8.28 15.86 15.60
N SER A 312 -7.30 15.15 15.03
CA SER A 312 -6.47 15.68 13.94
C SER A 312 -7.26 15.78 12.64
N THR A 313 -7.21 16.95 12.00
CA THR A 313 -7.80 17.18 10.67
C THR A 313 -6.81 16.91 9.54
N ASP A 314 -5.55 16.71 9.88
CA ASP A 314 -4.43 16.52 8.96
C ASP A 314 -3.51 15.42 9.48
N VAL A 315 -2.75 14.81 8.58
CA VAL A 315 -1.75 13.77 8.89
C VAL A 315 -0.35 14.26 8.53
N GLU A 316 0.63 13.93 9.38
CA GLU A 316 2.04 14.28 9.15
C GLU A 316 2.77 13.12 8.47
N TRP A 317 3.34 13.41 7.31
CA TRP A 317 4.26 12.53 6.61
C TRP A 317 5.69 12.99 6.86
N ILE A 318 6.52 12.12 7.45
CA ILE A 318 7.96 12.38 7.56
C ILE A 318 8.70 11.71 6.41
N ILE A 319 9.72 12.40 5.90
CA ILE A 319 10.55 11.93 4.79
C ILE A 319 11.96 11.72 5.31
N MET A 320 12.47 10.50 5.19
CA MET A 320 13.79 10.12 5.70
C MET A 320 14.69 9.59 4.61
N ASP A 321 15.96 9.97 4.67
CA ASP A 321 17.00 9.42 3.81
C ASP A 321 17.61 8.12 4.39
N LEU A 322 18.45 7.45 3.59
CA LEU A 322 19.14 6.22 4.00
C LEU A 322 20.13 6.40 5.17
N ASN A 323 20.39 7.64 5.61
CA ASN A 323 21.29 7.94 6.74
C ASN A 323 20.51 8.23 8.03
N SER A 324 19.23 7.86 8.11
CA SER A 324 18.34 8.14 9.25
C SER A 324 18.10 9.64 9.49
N ARG A 325 18.28 10.49 8.48
CA ARG A 325 18.00 11.93 8.61
C ARG A 325 16.60 12.22 8.09
N VAL A 326 15.81 12.96 8.89
CA VAL A 326 14.55 13.54 8.42
C VAL A 326 14.88 14.71 7.50
N VAL A 327 14.63 14.54 6.21
CA VAL A 327 14.94 15.53 5.16
C VAL A 327 13.77 16.42 4.81
N GLY A 328 12.57 16.08 5.26
CA GLY A 328 11.38 16.88 5.07
C GLY A 328 10.18 16.38 5.85
N LYS A 329 9.16 17.22 5.95
CA LYS A 329 7.83 16.88 6.45
C LYS A 329 6.78 17.42 5.49
N VAL A 330 5.72 16.66 5.28
CA VAL A 330 4.55 17.07 4.49
C VAL A 330 3.31 16.89 5.35
N ILE A 331 2.38 17.85 5.26
CA ILE A 331 1.08 17.78 5.95
C ILE A 331 0.01 17.63 4.88
N LEU A 332 -0.84 16.60 5.01
CA LEU A 332 -1.94 16.34 4.09
C LEU A 332 -3.27 16.24 4.85
N PRO A 333 -4.42 16.54 4.21
CA PRO A 333 -5.72 16.38 4.84
C PRO A 333 -5.94 14.95 5.32
N PHE A 334 -6.57 14.81 6.49
CA PHE A 334 -6.92 13.51 7.04
C PHE A 334 -7.84 12.75 6.05
N GLY A 335 -7.41 11.55 5.65
CA GLY A 335 -8.11 10.70 4.67
C GLY A 335 -7.62 10.83 3.22
N ALA A 336 -6.66 11.69 2.93
CA ALA A 336 -5.91 11.64 1.68
C ALA A 336 -5.06 10.36 1.65
N ARG A 337 -5.30 9.48 0.67
CA ARG A 337 -4.58 8.20 0.54
C ARG A 337 -3.48 8.35 -0.50
N LEU A 338 -2.23 8.43 -0.07
CA LEU A 338 -1.10 8.51 -0.99
C LEU A 338 -0.96 7.18 -1.74
N LYS A 339 -0.66 7.25 -3.03
CA LYS A 339 -0.54 6.08 -3.90
C LYS A 339 0.79 6.01 -4.62
N ALA A 340 1.38 7.17 -4.93
CA ALA A 340 2.70 7.23 -5.54
C ALA A 340 3.41 8.54 -5.17
N ILE A 341 4.74 8.49 -5.08
CA ILE A 341 5.60 9.66 -4.99
C ILE A 341 6.68 9.51 -6.06
N ARG A 342 6.64 10.35 -7.08
CA ARG A 342 7.50 10.20 -8.26
C ARG A 342 7.72 11.53 -8.96
N GLY A 343 8.94 11.78 -9.44
CA GLY A 343 9.28 12.98 -10.20
C GLY A 343 9.06 14.28 -9.42
N GLY A 344 9.26 14.25 -8.10
CA GLY A 344 8.98 15.39 -7.23
C GLY A 344 7.49 15.67 -6.98
N ARG A 345 6.60 14.75 -7.37
CA ARG A 345 5.16 14.88 -7.16
C ARG A 345 4.60 13.79 -6.25
N VAL A 346 3.56 14.13 -5.51
CA VAL A 346 2.78 13.22 -4.64
C VAL A 346 1.41 13.03 -5.26
N TYR A 347 0.98 11.79 -5.39
CA TYR A 347 -0.30 11.41 -5.99
C TYR A 347 -1.17 10.78 -4.92
N ALA A 348 -2.32 11.40 -4.64
CA ALA A 348 -3.22 10.97 -3.58
C ALA A 348 -4.65 10.79 -4.09
N ILE A 349 -5.35 9.78 -3.57
CA ILE A 349 -6.79 9.66 -3.72
C ILE A 349 -7.46 10.44 -2.60
N GLU A 350 -8.34 11.36 -2.99
CA GLU A 350 -9.06 12.25 -2.07
C GLU A 350 -10.54 12.32 -2.44
N LYS A 351 -11.36 12.88 -1.55
CA LYS A 351 -12.76 13.19 -1.84
C LYS A 351 -12.95 14.70 -1.99
N LYS A 352 -13.59 15.11 -3.09
CA LYS A 352 -14.03 16.49 -3.31
C LYS A 352 -15.51 16.49 -3.65
N GLY A 353 -16.30 17.26 -2.90
CA GLY A 353 -17.77 17.23 -3.03
C GLY A 353 -18.39 15.85 -2.77
N GLY A 354 -17.69 14.95 -2.07
CA GLY A 354 -18.10 13.56 -1.82
C GLY A 354 -17.69 12.56 -2.90
N ALA A 355 -17.24 13.01 -4.08
CA ALA A 355 -16.74 12.15 -5.15
C ALA A 355 -15.24 11.87 -5.00
N PRO A 356 -14.76 10.66 -5.33
CA PRO A 356 -13.33 10.36 -5.34
C PRO A 356 -12.63 11.05 -6.52
N THR A 357 -11.46 11.61 -6.25
CA THR A 357 -10.60 12.33 -7.19
C THR A 357 -9.15 11.92 -6.97
N VAL A 358 -8.29 12.13 -7.97
CA VAL A 358 -6.83 12.04 -7.79
C VAL A 358 -6.28 13.45 -7.72
N ALA A 359 -5.72 13.80 -6.57
CA ALA A 359 -4.97 15.03 -6.36
C ALA A 359 -3.48 14.79 -6.63
N VAL A 360 -2.83 15.73 -7.31
CA VAL A 360 -1.40 15.71 -7.57
C VAL A 360 -0.79 16.97 -6.98
N TYR A 361 0.15 16.76 -6.08
CA TYR A 361 0.88 17.80 -5.39
C TYR A 361 2.32 17.87 -5.90
N GLU A 362 2.86 19.06 -6.10
CA GLU A 362 4.28 19.28 -6.36
C GLU A 362 5.01 19.61 -5.06
N LEU A 363 6.17 18.98 -4.84
CA LEU A 363 7.04 19.27 -3.70
C LEU A 363 7.90 20.50 -4.02
N GLU A 364 7.74 21.58 -3.26
CA GLU A 364 8.68 22.69 -3.35
C GLU A 364 10.03 22.26 -2.75
N VAL A 365 11.08 22.25 -3.57
CA VAL A 365 12.45 21.82 -3.20
C VAL A 365 13.32 22.98 -2.75
#